data_AF-A0A151JIK9-F1
#
_entry.id   AF-A0A151JIK9-F1
#
_cell.length_a   1.000
_cell.length_b   1.000
_cell.length_c   1.000
_cell.angle_alpha   90.00
_cell.angle_beta   90.00
_cell.angle_gamma   90.00
#
_symmetry.space_group_name_H-M   'P 1'
#
loop_
_entity.id
_entity.type
_entity.pdbx_description
1 polymer ?
#
loop_
_entity_poly.entity_id
_entity_poly.type
_entity_poly.pdbx_seq_one_letter_code
_entity_poly.pdbx_strand_id
1 'polypeptide(L)'
;MNVFLVTSPFQYICANEARVAYQTQDNILILIEQDNPTGQRQMKALVQEHDWQTVLRFPRNKRTSVTPKIIKEIQRLSQGQLETLFYSEYNAWRNKLIIRNLSFKKHVFFDDGTMTFFDYYDHIETKERLLSPSFHPRHSITFTRH
;
A
#
# COMPACT_ATOMS: atom_id res chain seq x y z
N MET A 1 -0.41 14.53 0.59
CA MET A 1 0.44 13.59 1.33
C MET A 1 0.33 12.17 0.77
N ASN A 2 1.45 11.47 0.63
CA ASN A 2 1.53 10.11 0.09
C ASN A 2 1.70 9.09 1.21
N VAL A 3 1.06 7.93 1.07
CA VAL A 3 1.09 6.87 2.10
C VAL A 3 1.58 5.58 1.48
N PHE A 4 2.62 5.00 2.06
CA PHE A 4 3.20 3.72 1.65
C PHE A 4 2.91 2.69 2.73
N LEU A 5 2.25 1.60 2.36
CA LEU A 5 1.95 0.51 3.27
C LEU A 5 2.81 -0.70 2.94
N VAL A 6 3.63 -1.10 3.90
CA VAL A 6 4.62 -2.17 3.74
C VAL A 6 4.49 -3.15 4.89
N THR A 7 4.52 -4.44 4.55
CA THR A 7 4.36 -5.56 5.49
C THR A 7 5.47 -6.59 5.36
N SER A 8 6.47 -6.40 4.50
CA SER A 8 7.61 -7.31 4.37
C SER A 8 8.87 -6.56 3.90
N PRO A 9 10.08 -7.12 4.15
CA PRO A 9 11.33 -6.54 3.68
C PRO A 9 11.39 -6.28 2.17
N PHE A 10 10.88 -7.19 1.34
CA PHE A 10 10.89 -7.00 -0.11
C PHE A 10 9.88 -5.94 -0.56
N GLN A 11 8.70 -5.88 0.08
CA GLN A 11 7.75 -4.80 -0.16
C GLN A 11 8.34 -3.43 0.17
N TYR A 12 9.23 -3.33 1.17
CA TYR A 12 9.94 -2.07 1.47
C TYR A 12 10.82 -1.62 0.29
N ILE A 13 11.54 -2.56 -0.34
CA ILE A 13 12.39 -2.25 -1.49
C ILE A 13 11.53 -1.71 -2.63
N CYS A 14 10.46 -2.42 -3.00
CA CYS A 14 9.53 -1.97 -4.04
C CYS A 14 8.86 -0.63 -3.70
N ALA A 15 8.52 -0.40 -2.43
CA ALA A 15 7.97 0.88 -1.96
C ALA A 15 8.98 2.03 -2.11
N ASN A 16 10.25 1.79 -1.79
CA ASN A 16 11.29 2.81 -1.94
C ASN A 16 11.60 3.09 -3.42
N GLU A 17 11.62 2.06 -4.26
CA GLU A 17 11.73 2.21 -5.71
C GLU A 17 10.57 3.03 -6.27
N ALA A 18 9.33 2.76 -5.84
CA ALA A 18 8.17 3.54 -6.22
C ALA A 18 8.28 5.00 -5.75
N ARG A 19 8.75 5.27 -4.53
CA ARG A 19 8.98 6.63 -4.02
C ARG A 19 9.92 7.42 -4.95
N VAL A 20 11.02 6.78 -5.37
CA VAL A 20 12.01 7.39 -6.26
C VAL A 20 11.45 7.56 -7.68
N ALA A 21 10.83 6.52 -8.25
CA ALA A 21 10.32 6.53 -9.62
C ALA A 21 9.18 7.55 -9.83
N TYR A 22 8.30 7.69 -8.84
CA TYR A 22 7.21 8.67 -8.86
C TYR A 22 7.63 10.05 -8.33
N GLN A 23 8.89 10.20 -7.92
CA GLN A 23 9.45 11.46 -7.38
C GLN A 23 8.58 12.07 -6.29
N THR A 24 7.99 11.24 -5.42
CA THR A 24 7.00 11.71 -4.45
C THR A 24 7.65 12.45 -3.29
N GLN A 25 6.99 13.52 -2.84
CA GLN A 25 7.32 14.29 -1.64
C GLN A 25 6.25 14.06 -0.56
N ASP A 26 6.50 14.46 0.69
CA ASP A 26 5.55 14.29 1.81
C ASP A 26 5.06 12.85 1.99
N ASN A 27 6.01 11.94 2.23
CA ASN A 27 5.77 10.51 2.27
C ASN A 27 5.68 9.99 3.71
N ILE A 28 4.54 9.38 4.07
CA ILE A 28 4.41 8.55 5.27
C ILE A 28 4.66 7.09 4.88
N LEU A 29 5.55 6.44 5.62
CA LEU A 29 5.73 5.00 5.58
C LEU A 29 5.01 4.34 6.76
N ILE A 30 4.05 3.46 6.46
CA ILE A 30 3.39 2.58 7.42
C ILE A 30 4.07 1.21 7.35
N LEU A 31 4.84 0.89 8.38
CA LEU A 31 5.51 -0.40 8.53
C LEU A 31 4.70 -1.31 9.45
N ILE A 32 4.19 -2.41 8.89
CA ILE A 32 3.65 -3.51 9.69
C ILE A 32 4.80 -4.47 10.02
N GLU A 33 5.15 -4.53 11.29
CA GLU A 33 6.29 -5.31 11.78
C GLU A 33 6.13 -6.81 11.52
N GLN A 34 7.25 -7.52 11.41
CA GLN A 34 7.25 -8.97 11.33
C GLN A 34 7.11 -9.60 12.72
N ASP A 35 6.50 -10.77 12.78
CA ASP A 35 6.34 -11.57 13.99
C ASP A 35 7.57 -12.44 14.31
N ASN A 36 8.42 -12.70 13.32
CA ASN A 36 9.61 -13.51 13.46
C ASN A 36 10.90 -12.67 13.56
N PRO A 37 11.91 -13.11 14.35
CA PRO A 37 13.15 -12.35 14.56
C PRO A 37 13.95 -12.06 13.29
N THR A 38 13.96 -13.02 12.34
CA THR A 38 14.68 -12.88 11.06
C THR A 38 14.12 -11.72 10.25
N GLY A 39 12.80 -11.68 10.06
CA GLY A 39 12.10 -10.62 9.34
C GLY A 39 12.25 -9.26 10.01
N GLN A 40 12.25 -9.21 11.35
CA GLN A 40 12.51 -7.97 12.09
C GLN A 40 13.94 -7.46 11.85
N ARG A 41 14.94 -8.35 11.90
CA ARG A 41 16.34 -8.01 11.65
C ARG A 41 16.55 -7.51 10.22
N GLN A 42 15.98 -8.20 9.23
CA GLN A 42 16.04 -7.81 7.83
C GLN A 42 15.38 -6.45 7.60
N MET A 43 14.18 -6.24 8.13
CA MET A 43 13.50 -4.94 8.02
C MET A 43 14.33 -3.82 8.65
N LYS A 44 14.89 -4.04 9.85
CA LYS A 44 15.75 -3.05 10.51
C LYS A 44 17.01 -2.72 9.71
N ALA A 45 17.57 -3.69 8.99
CA ALA A 45 18.76 -3.47 8.16
C ALA A 45 18.45 -2.70 6.87
N LEU A 46 17.24 -2.85 6.32
CA LEU A 46 16.85 -2.25 5.05
C LEU A 46 16.24 -0.86 5.19
N VAL A 47 15.43 -0.63 6.23
CA VAL A 47 14.67 0.61 6.38
C VAL A 47 15.62 1.79 6.63
N GLN A 48 15.60 2.73 5.69
CA GLN A 48 16.30 4.00 5.78
C GLN A 48 15.31 5.07 6.22
N GLU A 49 15.14 5.27 7.52
CA GLU A 49 14.07 6.15 8.05
C GLU A 49 14.19 7.61 7.57
N HIS A 50 15.41 8.06 7.25
CA HIS A 50 15.67 9.42 6.76
C HIS A 50 15.12 9.69 5.35
N ASP A 51 14.80 8.64 4.58
CA ASP A 51 14.16 8.77 3.26
C ASP A 51 12.67 9.14 3.34
N TRP A 52 12.09 9.13 4.55
CA TRP A 52 10.67 9.27 4.79
C TRP A 52 10.39 10.45 5.73
N GLN A 53 9.30 11.18 5.47
CA GLN A 53 8.89 12.29 6.33
C GLN A 53 8.42 11.80 7.69
N THR A 54 7.77 10.64 7.71
CA THR A 54 7.31 9.99 8.93
C THR A 54 7.26 8.49 8.72
N VAL A 55 7.81 7.73 9.67
CA VAL A 55 7.71 6.27 9.72
C VAL A 55 6.83 5.90 10.90
N LEU A 56 5.71 5.22 10.64
CA LEU A 56 4.82 4.69 11.67
C LEU A 56 4.92 3.17 11.69
N ARG A 57 5.36 2.62 12.83
CA ARG A 57 5.51 1.18 13.04
C ARG A 57 4.32 0.63 13.81
N PHE A 58 3.74 -0.46 13.32
CA PHE A 58 2.63 -1.13 13.96
C PHE A 58 2.86 -2.64 14.02
N PRO A 59 2.43 -3.32 15.10
CA PRO A 59 2.59 -4.76 15.19
C PRO A 59 1.68 -5.48 14.17
N ARG A 60 2.12 -6.64 13.67
CA ARG A 60 1.32 -7.49 12.76
C ARG A 60 0.03 -8.00 13.41
N ASN A 61 0.09 -8.26 14.72
CA ASN A 61 -0.99 -8.86 15.48
C ASN A 61 -2.15 -7.88 15.71
N LYS A 62 -3.30 -8.41 16.14
CA LYS A 62 -4.49 -7.62 16.52
C LYS A 62 -4.98 -6.66 15.40
N ARG A 63 -4.98 -7.13 14.15
CA ARG A 63 -5.35 -6.35 12.94
C ARG A 63 -6.63 -5.53 13.07
N THR A 64 -7.64 -6.02 13.79
CA THR A 64 -8.92 -5.34 14.04
C THR A 64 -8.79 -4.08 14.88
N SER A 65 -7.83 -4.03 15.80
CA SER A 65 -7.57 -2.87 16.66
C SER A 65 -6.48 -1.95 16.09
N VAL A 66 -5.54 -2.51 15.34
CA VAL A 66 -4.39 -1.78 14.77
C VAL A 66 -4.80 -0.97 13.54
N THR A 67 -5.58 -1.53 12.62
CA THR A 67 -5.95 -0.81 11.39
C THR A 67 -6.74 0.49 11.66
N PRO A 68 -7.71 0.54 12.60
CA PRO A 68 -8.33 1.80 12.97
C PRO A 68 -7.34 2.84 13.52
N LYS A 69 -6.29 2.42 14.24
CA LYS A 69 -5.24 3.34 14.71
C LYS A 69 -4.41 3.88 13.55
N ILE A 70 -4.04 3.02 12.59
CA ILE A 70 -3.36 3.43 11.36
C ILE A 70 -4.17 4.51 10.63
N ILE A 71 -5.47 4.27 10.43
CA ILE A 71 -6.38 5.22 9.77
C ILE A 71 -6.39 6.56 10.50
N LYS A 72 -6.52 6.55 11.83
CA LYS A 72 -6.51 7.76 12.66
C LYS A 72 -5.19 8.54 12.53
N GLU A 73 -4.05 7.87 12.56
CA GLU A 73 -2.75 8.53 12.42
C GLU A 73 -2.56 9.12 11.02
N ILE A 74 -2.93 8.38 9.97
CA ILE A 74 -2.90 8.91 8.60
C ILE A 74 -3.78 10.15 8.48
N GLN A 75 -5.01 10.10 8.98
CA GLN A 75 -5.93 11.24 8.95
C GLN A 75 -5.37 12.45 9.71
N ARG A 76 -4.78 12.22 10.89
CA ARG A 76 -4.18 13.27 11.72
C ARG A 76 -2.99 13.95 11.04
N LEU A 77 -2.07 13.16 10.45
CA LEU A 77 -0.86 13.68 9.82
C LEU A 77 -1.15 14.36 8.47
N SER A 78 -2.06 13.79 7.68
CA SER A 78 -2.44 14.33 6.37
C SER A 78 -3.38 15.52 6.44
N GLN A 79 -4.04 15.74 7.59
CA GLN A 79 -5.13 16.71 7.72
C GLN A 79 -6.21 16.51 6.64
N GLY A 80 -6.41 15.27 6.20
CA GLY A 80 -7.36 14.91 5.13
C GLY A 80 -6.84 15.14 3.70
N GLN A 81 -5.63 15.66 3.51
CA GLN A 81 -5.03 15.91 2.18
C GLN A 81 -4.20 14.71 1.71
N LEU A 82 -4.90 13.72 1.16
CA LEU A 82 -4.30 12.45 0.70
C LEU A 82 -4.19 12.40 -0.83
N GLU A 83 -2.97 12.23 -1.32
CA GLU A 83 -2.67 12.17 -2.75
C GLU A 83 -2.68 10.73 -3.23
N THR A 84 -1.66 9.95 -2.87
CA THR A 84 -1.47 8.58 -3.38
C THR A 84 -1.33 7.57 -2.24
N LEU A 85 -2.03 6.45 -2.37
CA LEU A 85 -1.79 5.24 -1.58
C LEU A 85 -0.96 4.24 -2.39
N PHE A 86 0.21 3.88 -1.88
CA PHE A 86 1.09 2.85 -2.41
C PHE A 86 0.98 1.57 -1.55
N TYR A 87 0.70 0.43 -2.17
CA TYR A 87 0.50 -0.85 -1.47
C TYR A 87 0.75 -2.05 -2.42
N SER A 88 1.02 -3.23 -1.84
CA SER A 88 1.44 -4.43 -2.59
C SER A 88 0.43 -5.58 -2.61
N GLU A 89 -0.57 -5.57 -1.72
CA GLU A 89 -1.58 -6.63 -1.64
C GLU A 89 -2.96 -6.05 -2.04
N TYR A 90 -3.50 -6.39 -3.22
CA TYR A 90 -4.72 -5.71 -3.69
C TYR A 90 -5.90 -6.05 -2.79
N ASN A 91 -6.00 -7.33 -2.44
CA ASN A 91 -7.17 -7.86 -1.76
C ASN A 91 -7.04 -8.03 -0.25
N ALA A 92 -5.93 -7.58 0.33
CA ALA A 92 -5.70 -7.62 1.77
C ALA A 92 -6.78 -6.84 2.53
N TRP A 93 -7.29 -7.45 3.61
CA TRP A 93 -8.33 -6.88 4.46
C TRP A 93 -7.96 -5.48 5.00
N ARG A 94 -6.70 -5.27 5.38
CA ARG A 94 -6.21 -3.97 5.88
C ARG A 94 -6.35 -2.89 4.82
N ASN A 95 -5.95 -3.21 3.58
CA ASN A 95 -5.93 -2.26 2.47
C ASN A 95 -7.36 -1.86 2.12
N LYS A 96 -8.27 -2.83 2.05
CA LYS A 96 -9.72 -2.58 1.88
C LYS A 96 -10.28 -1.64 2.96
N LEU A 97 -9.89 -1.81 4.21
CA LEU A 97 -10.39 -0.96 5.29
C LEU A 97 -9.81 0.46 5.21
N ILE A 98 -8.51 0.60 4.93
CA ILE A 98 -7.85 1.89 4.72
C ILE A 98 -8.49 2.64 3.54
N ILE A 99 -8.60 1.99 2.37
CA ILE A 99 -9.18 2.57 1.15
C ILE A 99 -10.63 3.02 1.37
N ARG A 100 -11.43 2.27 2.15
CA ARG A 100 -12.82 2.64 2.43
C ARG A 100 -12.98 3.83 3.38
N ASN A 101 -11.98 4.12 4.21
CA ASN A 101 -12.08 5.15 5.26
C ASN A 101 -11.27 6.41 4.93
N LEU A 102 -10.43 6.38 3.88
CA LEU A 102 -9.54 7.47 3.51
C LEU A 102 -9.66 7.74 2.00
N SER A 103 -9.94 9.00 1.65
CA SER A 103 -10.19 9.42 0.27
C SER A 103 -8.88 9.79 -0.44
N PHE A 104 -8.14 8.79 -0.92
CA PHE A 104 -6.96 9.01 -1.76
C PHE A 104 -7.37 9.40 -3.20
N LYS A 105 -6.63 10.32 -3.82
CA LYS A 105 -6.84 10.68 -5.23
C LYS A 105 -6.34 9.61 -6.19
N LYS A 106 -5.29 8.88 -5.79
CA LYS A 106 -4.64 7.85 -6.61
C LYS A 106 -4.29 6.63 -5.77
N HIS A 107 -4.37 5.47 -6.43
CA HIS A 107 -3.90 4.20 -5.90
C HIS A 107 -2.80 3.68 -6.82
N VAL A 108 -1.64 3.35 -6.25
CA VAL A 108 -0.53 2.71 -6.95
C VAL A 108 -0.28 1.36 -6.31
N PHE A 109 -0.31 0.33 -7.15
CA PHE A 109 -0.07 -1.05 -6.77
C PHE A 109 1.33 -1.44 -7.21
N PHE A 110 2.19 -1.82 -6.27
CA PHE A 110 3.55 -2.28 -6.58
C PHE A 110 3.68 -3.79 -6.34
N ASP A 111 4.69 -4.39 -6.95
CA ASP A 111 4.87 -5.84 -6.96
C ASP A 111 5.10 -6.42 -5.54
N ASP A 112 4.52 -7.59 -5.28
CA ASP A 112 4.64 -8.40 -4.06
C ASP A 112 5.16 -9.81 -4.37
N GLY A 113 5.73 -9.98 -5.58
CA GLY A 113 6.10 -11.27 -6.14
C GLY A 113 4.92 -12.01 -6.76
N THR A 114 4.91 -13.34 -6.67
CA THR A 114 3.95 -14.17 -7.41
C THR A 114 2.49 -13.92 -7.04
N MET A 115 2.20 -13.39 -5.83
CA MET A 115 0.85 -13.02 -5.42
C MET A 115 0.24 -11.93 -6.31
N THR A 116 1.08 -11.04 -6.85
CA THR A 116 0.67 -9.96 -7.76
C THR A 116 0.04 -10.51 -9.03
N PHE A 117 0.49 -11.66 -9.54
CA PHE A 117 -0.14 -12.31 -10.69
C PHE A 117 -1.56 -12.79 -10.36
N PHE A 118 -1.74 -13.43 -9.21
CA PHE A 118 -3.08 -13.87 -8.77
C PHE A 118 -4.01 -12.68 -8.56
N ASP A 119 -3.53 -11.63 -7.87
CA ASP A 119 -4.30 -10.39 -7.67
C ASP A 119 -4.69 -9.75 -9.01
N TYR A 120 -3.78 -9.77 -10.00
CA TYR A 120 -4.08 -9.28 -11.35
C TYR A 120 -5.24 -10.05 -11.98
N TYR A 121 -5.13 -11.38 -12.13
CA TYR A 121 -6.14 -12.18 -12.82
C TYR A 121 -7.48 -12.25 -12.09
N ASP A 122 -7.47 -12.26 -10.76
CA ASP A 122 -8.68 -12.44 -9.98
C ASP A 122 -9.46 -11.14 -9.76
N HIS A 123 -8.78 -9.99 -9.74
CA HIS A 123 -9.36 -8.75 -9.22
C HIS A 123 -9.13 -7.49 -10.05
N ILE A 124 -8.13 -7.49 -10.95
CA ILE A 124 -7.73 -6.28 -11.68
C ILE A 124 -7.96 -6.43 -13.18
N GLU A 125 -7.63 -7.59 -13.76
CA GLU A 125 -7.98 -7.91 -15.12
C GLU A 125 -9.50 -7.81 -15.24
N THR A 126 -9.93 -6.94 -16.15
CA THR A 126 -11.33 -6.89 -16.51
C THR A 126 -11.60 -8.20 -17.21
N LYS A 127 -12.14 -9.18 -16.47
CA LYS A 127 -12.72 -10.37 -17.09
C LYS A 127 -13.66 -9.82 -18.14
N GLU A 128 -13.40 -10.10 -19.42
CA GLU A 128 -14.34 -9.82 -20.49
C GLU A 128 -15.62 -10.53 -20.08
N ARG A 129 -16.48 -9.76 -19.43
CA ARG A 129 -17.85 -10.12 -19.26
C ARG A 129 -18.33 -10.07 -20.69
N LEU A 130 -18.54 -11.23 -21.31
CA LEU A 130 -19.51 -11.38 -22.39
C LEU A 130 -20.75 -10.61 -21.92
N LEU A 131 -20.86 -9.35 -22.32
CA LEU A 131 -21.92 -8.46 -21.90
C LEU A 131 -22.37 -7.68 -23.10
N SER A 132 -23.61 -7.98 -23.47
CA SER A 132 -24.59 -7.00 -23.86
C SER A 132 -24.33 -5.63 -23.21
N PRO A 133 -24.45 -4.54 -23.97
CA PRO A 133 -23.75 -3.29 -23.69
C PRO A 133 -24.44 -2.51 -22.57
N SER A 134 -23.76 -2.32 -21.44
CA SER A 134 -23.82 -1.09 -20.59
C SER A 134 -23.17 -1.30 -19.21
N PHE A 135 -21.85 -1.24 -19.12
CA PHE A 135 -21.17 -0.97 -17.83
C PHE A 135 -19.89 -0.14 -18.06
N HIS A 136 -19.79 1.01 -17.39
CA HIS A 136 -18.60 1.87 -17.39
C HIS A 136 -17.80 1.64 -16.09
N PRO A 137 -16.49 1.30 -16.13
CA PRO A 137 -15.68 1.19 -14.92
C PRO A 137 -15.28 2.58 -14.37
N ARG A 138 -15.25 2.74 -13.05
CA ARG A 138 -14.97 4.02 -12.35
C ARG A 138 -13.55 4.22 -11.82
N HIS A 139 -12.60 3.31 -12.04
CA HIS A 139 -11.24 3.48 -11.50
C HIS A 139 -10.17 3.02 -12.49
N SER A 140 -9.22 3.92 -12.79
CA SER A 140 -8.02 3.60 -13.57
C SER A 140 -6.91 3.15 -12.60
N ILE A 141 -6.42 1.93 -12.79
CA ILE A 141 -5.22 1.40 -12.11
C ILE A 141 -4.09 1.46 -13.13
N THR A 142 -2.98 2.12 -12.77
CA THR A 142 -1.78 2.17 -13.61
C THR A 142 -0.76 1.16 -13.09
N PHE A 143 -0.41 0.17 -13.90
CA PHE A 143 0.76 -0.67 -13.67
C PHE A 143 1.98 -0.04 -14.32
N THR A 144 3.08 0.04 -13.58
CA THR A 144 4.38 0.38 -14.14
C THR A 144 5.06 -0.93 -14.54
N ARG A 145 5.28 -1.12 -15.84
CA ARG A 145 6.22 -2.14 -16.32
C ARG A 145 7.60 -1.50 -16.37
N HIS A 146 8.59 -2.16 -15.77
CA HIS A 146 10.01 -1.84 -15.97
C HIS A 146 10.46 -2.26 -17.36
#